data_AF-A0A5N7RZM2-F1
#
_entry.id   AF-A0A5N7RZM2-F1
#
_cell.length_a   1.000
_cell.length_b   1.000
_cell.length_c   1.000
_cell.angle_alpha   90.00
_cell.angle_beta   90.00
_cell.angle_gamma   90.00
#
_symmetry.space_group_name_H-M   'P 1'
#
loop_
_entity.id
_entity.type
_entity.pdbx_description
1 polymer ?
#
loop_
_entity_poly.entity_id
_entity_poly.type
_entity_poly.pdbx_seq_one_letter_code
_entity_poly.pdbx_strand_id
1 'polypeptide(L)'
;MAAEELERWLLGLPLDELCDIDGERVYLRLGSGGAELGLLLISHPSEAQIGEAMRTGFQGALQFEAGLALAPDGGGLVLNRWLEGVEAWGDVAEALEEILNHAALCRAAMAGSGNRNEVMRRAESHVRRMLNRGRS
;
A
#
# COMPACT_ATOMS: atom_id res chain seq x y z
N MET A 1 -19.63 -6.17 -15.84
CA MET A 1 -19.30 -7.40 -15.08
C MET A 1 -18.09 -7.22 -14.16
N ALA A 2 -17.02 -6.51 -14.55
CA ALA A 2 -15.82 -6.36 -13.73
C ALA A 2 -15.99 -5.56 -12.40
N ALA A 3 -16.84 -4.53 -12.37
CA ALA A 3 -17.00 -3.67 -11.18
C ALA A 3 -17.74 -4.37 -10.03
N GLU A 4 -18.85 -5.06 -10.31
CA GLU A 4 -19.62 -5.80 -9.29
C GLU A 4 -18.84 -7.00 -8.73
N GLU A 5 -17.96 -7.60 -9.53
CA GLU A 5 -17.09 -8.70 -9.11
C GLU A 5 -15.95 -8.19 -8.22
N LEU A 6 -15.41 -7.00 -8.52
CA LEU A 6 -14.44 -6.29 -7.69
C LEU A 6 -15.04 -5.88 -6.34
N GLU A 7 -16.21 -5.26 -6.33
CA GLU A 7 -16.90 -4.88 -5.09
C GLU A 7 -17.16 -6.10 -4.20
N ARG A 8 -17.62 -7.21 -4.79
CA ARG A 8 -17.90 -8.45 -4.05
C ARG A 8 -16.64 -9.09 -3.49
N TRP A 9 -15.52 -8.99 -4.21
CA TRP A 9 -14.22 -9.43 -3.73
C TRP A 9 -13.70 -8.55 -2.59
N LEU A 10 -13.79 -7.22 -2.71
CA LEU A 10 -13.39 -6.26 -1.67
C LEU A 10 -14.19 -6.47 -0.37
N LEU A 11 -15.51 -6.68 -0.47
CA LEU A 11 -16.36 -6.97 0.69
C LEU A 11 -16.01 -8.28 1.42
N GLY A 12 -15.33 -9.20 0.74
CA GLY A 12 -14.89 -10.48 1.31
C GLY A 12 -13.53 -10.44 2.01
N LEU A 13 -12.80 -9.32 1.95
CA LEU A 13 -11.50 -9.19 2.56
C LEU A 13 -11.60 -9.04 4.09
N PRO A 14 -10.67 -9.61 4.86
CA PRO A 14 -10.68 -9.47 6.31
C PRO A 14 -10.41 -8.02 6.71
N LEU A 15 -11.03 -7.62 7.81
CA LEU A 15 -10.75 -6.36 8.50
C LEU A 15 -9.80 -6.63 9.68
N ASP A 16 -9.06 -5.61 10.08
CA ASP A 16 -8.12 -5.60 11.23
C ASP A 16 -6.93 -6.58 11.11
N GLU A 17 -6.79 -7.27 9.98
CA GLU A 17 -5.74 -8.25 9.70
C GLU A 17 -4.98 -7.92 8.40
N LEU A 18 -3.76 -8.42 8.29
CA LEU A 18 -2.99 -8.37 7.05
C LEU A 18 -3.55 -9.37 6.04
N CYS A 19 -3.92 -8.91 4.86
CA CYS A 19 -4.31 -9.72 3.72
C CYS A 19 -3.40 -9.47 2.50
N ASP A 20 -3.40 -10.42 1.57
CA ASP A 20 -2.67 -10.29 0.31
C ASP A 20 -3.58 -9.66 -0.75
N ILE A 21 -3.13 -8.54 -1.31
CA ILE A 21 -3.74 -7.91 -2.47
C ILE A 21 -2.64 -7.72 -3.51
N ASP A 22 -2.75 -8.42 -4.64
CA ASP A 22 -1.78 -8.38 -5.74
C ASP A 22 -0.32 -8.67 -5.31
N GLY A 23 -0.11 -9.51 -4.29
CA GLY A 23 1.21 -9.84 -3.76
C GLY A 23 1.79 -8.81 -2.79
N GLU A 24 1.02 -7.77 -2.45
CA GLU A 24 1.33 -6.83 -1.38
C GLU A 24 0.52 -7.17 -0.13
N ARG A 25 1.15 -7.03 1.05
CA ARG A 25 0.49 -7.26 2.33
C ARG A 25 -0.09 -5.96 2.84
N VAL A 26 -1.41 -5.86 2.86
CA VAL A 26 -2.17 -4.66 3.28
C VAL A 26 -3.13 -4.99 4.41
N TYR A 27 -3.55 -3.98 5.15
CA TYR A 27 -4.58 -4.10 6.17
C TYR A 27 -5.50 -2.89 6.14
N LEU A 28 -6.74 -3.09 6.55
CA LEU A 28 -7.69 -2.04 6.84
C LEU A 28 -8.19 -2.24 8.26
N ARG A 29 -7.83 -1.32 9.16
CA ARG A 29 -8.20 -1.39 10.57
C ARG A 29 -9.24 -0.33 10.87
N LEU A 30 -10.44 -0.75 11.26
CA LEU A 30 -11.52 0.19 11.54
C LEU A 30 -11.28 0.88 12.89
N GLY A 31 -11.68 2.15 12.97
CA GLY A 31 -11.65 2.91 14.21
C GLY A 31 -12.83 3.86 14.30
N SER A 32 -12.81 4.70 15.34
CA SER A 32 -13.91 5.64 15.56
C SER A 32 -13.92 6.71 14.47
N GLY A 33 -14.91 6.66 13.58
CA GLY A 33 -15.14 7.68 12.54
C GLY A 33 -14.30 7.51 11.28
N GLY A 34 -13.68 6.35 11.07
CA GLY A 34 -12.86 6.08 9.89
C GLY A 34 -12.06 4.78 10.02
N ALA A 35 -11.03 4.66 9.19
CA ALA A 35 -10.15 3.50 9.18
C ALA A 35 -8.70 3.87 8.93
N GLU A 36 -7.81 3.08 9.50
CA GLU A 36 -6.39 3.06 9.14
C GLU A 36 -6.20 2.08 7.98
N LEU A 37 -5.81 2.61 6.82
CA LEU A 37 -5.32 1.80 5.71
C LEU A 37 -3.80 1.72 5.79
N GLY A 38 -3.25 0.51 5.76
CA GLY A 38 -1.81 0.33 5.78
C GLY A 38 -1.30 -0.80 4.92
N LEU A 39 0.00 -0.73 4.64
CA LEU A 39 0.76 -1.67 3.83
C LEU A 39 2.06 -2.01 4.53
N LEU A 40 2.41 -3.29 4.58
CA LEU A 40 3.69 -3.75 5.09
C LEU A 40 4.77 -3.63 4.02
N LEU A 41 5.61 -2.61 4.17
CA LEU A 41 6.68 -2.30 3.23
C LEU A 41 7.82 -3.33 3.34
N ILE A 42 8.34 -3.58 4.53
CA ILE A 42 9.42 -4.56 4.76
C ILE A 42 9.15 -5.31 6.06
N SER A 43 9.30 -6.64 6.04
CA SER A 43 9.33 -7.44 7.26
C SER A 43 10.75 -7.48 7.82
N HIS A 44 10.91 -7.30 9.13
CA HIS A 44 12.18 -7.29 9.85
C HIS A 44 13.24 -6.37 9.21
N PRO A 45 12.95 -5.06 9.06
CA PRO A 45 13.87 -4.13 8.42
C PRO A 45 15.17 -3.99 9.23
N SER A 46 16.32 -3.94 8.55
CA SER A 46 17.58 -3.53 9.18
C SER A 46 17.59 -2.02 9.46
N GLU A 47 18.43 -1.57 10.40
CA GLU A 47 18.59 -0.14 10.70
C GLU A 47 18.93 0.70 9.45
N ALA A 48 19.74 0.16 8.54
CA ALA A 48 20.07 0.80 7.27
C ALA A 48 18.84 0.98 6.37
N GLN A 49 17.96 -0.03 6.29
CA GLN A 49 16.72 0.05 5.52
C GLN A 49 15.72 1.02 6.14
N ILE A 50 15.63 1.06 7.48
CA ILE A 50 14.81 2.06 8.18
C ILE A 50 15.31 3.46 7.84
N GLY A 51 16.62 3.71 7.94
CA GLY A 51 17.21 5.01 7.64
C GLY A 51 16.97 5.47 6.19
N GLU A 52 17.07 4.56 5.22
CA GLU A 52 16.79 4.87 3.82
C GLU A 52 15.30 5.11 3.55
N ALA A 53 14.43 4.32 4.17
CA ALA A 53 13.00 4.50 4.06
C ALA A 53 12.55 5.82 4.69
N MET A 54 13.11 6.23 5.83
CA MET A 54 12.80 7.51 6.47
C MET A 54 13.17 8.70 5.57
N ARG A 55 14.33 8.64 4.91
CA ARG A 55 14.75 9.69 3.95
C ARG A 55 13.79 9.84 2.79
N THR A 56 13.30 8.72 2.25
CA THR A 56 12.41 8.71 1.09
C THR A 56 10.95 8.98 1.48
N GLY A 57 10.48 8.32 2.54
CA GLY A 57 9.09 8.39 3.02
C GLY A 57 8.71 9.77 3.53
N PHE A 58 9.66 10.53 4.11
CA PHE A 58 9.39 11.91 4.49
C PHE A 58 9.05 12.81 3.29
N GLN A 59 9.64 12.55 2.12
CA GLN A 59 9.32 13.30 0.90
C GLN A 59 7.97 12.87 0.29
N GLY A 60 7.61 11.59 0.40
CA GLY A 60 6.34 11.05 -0.11
C GLY A 60 5.13 11.31 0.78
N ALA A 61 5.32 11.50 2.10
CA ALA A 61 4.23 11.63 3.05
C ALA A 61 3.27 12.80 2.76
N LEU A 62 3.78 13.91 2.22
CA LEU A 62 2.95 15.05 1.81
C LEU A 62 2.15 14.79 0.53
N GLN A 63 2.67 13.93 -0.35
CA GLN A 63 2.05 13.65 -1.65
C GLN A 63 0.96 12.57 -1.54
N PHE A 64 1.17 11.58 -0.68
CA PHE A 64 0.28 10.42 -0.54
C PHE A 64 -0.53 10.42 0.76
N GLU A 65 -0.38 11.47 1.58
CA GLU A 65 -0.98 11.59 2.91
C GLU A 65 -0.76 10.36 3.80
N ALA A 66 0.37 9.68 3.58
CA ALA A 66 0.70 8.41 4.21
C ALA A 66 2.00 8.52 5.01
N GLY A 67 1.93 8.13 6.28
CA GLY A 67 3.05 8.05 7.20
C GLY A 67 3.88 6.79 6.97
N LEU A 68 5.12 6.85 7.46
CA LEU A 68 6.00 5.70 7.60
C LEU A 68 6.13 5.37 9.09
N ALA A 69 5.80 4.15 9.48
CA ALA A 69 5.85 3.72 10.88
C ALA A 69 6.52 2.36 11.03
N LEU A 70 6.98 2.07 12.26
CA LEU A 70 7.30 0.70 12.65
C LEU A 70 6.04 0.04 13.18
N ALA A 71 5.82 -1.21 12.79
CA ALA A 71 4.76 -2.03 13.37
C ALA A 71 4.96 -2.12 14.91
N PRO A 72 3.87 -2.24 15.70
CA PRO A 72 3.96 -2.19 17.17
C PRO A 72 4.84 -3.29 17.78
N ASP A 73 4.99 -4.42 17.09
CA ASP A 73 5.86 -5.53 17.46
C ASP A 73 7.33 -5.33 17.05
N GLY A 74 7.65 -4.19 16.41
CA GLY A 74 8.96 -3.90 15.82
C GLY A 74 9.31 -4.79 14.63
N GLY A 75 8.39 -5.68 14.20
CA GLY A 75 8.63 -6.72 13.21
C GLY A 75 8.49 -6.25 11.77
N GLY A 76 8.12 -4.99 11.54
CA GLY A 76 7.83 -4.50 10.21
C GLY A 76 7.95 -2.98 10.06
N LEU A 77 8.27 -2.55 8.85
CA LEU A 77 8.13 -1.18 8.40
C LEU A 77 6.83 -1.08 7.60
N VAL A 78 5.94 -0.16 7.99
CA VAL A 78 4.62 0.01 7.38
C VAL A 78 4.47 1.41 6.79
N LEU A 79 3.74 1.49 5.68
CA LEU A 79 3.12 2.73 5.22
C LEU A 79 1.68 2.71 5.72
N ASN A 80 1.19 3.82 6.27
CA ASN A 80 -0.20 3.89 6.74
C ASN A 80 -0.79 5.28 6.60
N ARG A 81 -2.11 5.36 6.44
CA ARG A 81 -2.87 6.61 6.48
C ARG A 81 -4.21 6.41 7.16
N TRP A 82 -4.69 7.49 7.78
CA TRP A 82 -6.06 7.54 8.30
C TRP A 82 -7.00 8.04 7.21
N LEU A 83 -8.17 7.43 7.10
CA LEU A 83 -9.22 7.79 6.16
C LEU A 83 -10.52 8.00 6.95
N GLU A 84 -11.09 9.20 6.88
CA GLU A 84 -12.35 9.53 7.56
C GLU A 84 -13.56 8.88 6.85
N GLY A 85 -14.56 8.45 7.63
CA GLY A 85 -15.83 7.94 7.10
C GLY A 85 -15.77 6.58 6.40
N VAL A 86 -14.62 5.90 6.42
CA VAL A 86 -14.45 4.55 5.88
C VAL A 86 -15.06 3.50 6.82
N GLU A 87 -15.90 2.63 6.25
CA GLU A 87 -16.52 1.51 6.97
C GLU A 87 -16.13 0.15 6.38
N ALA A 88 -15.67 0.11 5.12
CA ALA A 88 -15.30 -1.12 4.44
C ALA A 88 -14.21 -0.93 3.38
N TRP A 89 -13.67 -2.05 2.88
CA TRP A 89 -12.70 -2.07 1.77
C TRP A 89 -13.21 -1.42 0.48
N GLY A 90 -14.53 -1.39 0.27
CA GLY A 90 -15.13 -0.70 -0.88
C GLY A 90 -14.88 0.82 -0.87
N ASP A 91 -14.75 1.42 0.31
CA ASP A 91 -14.60 2.87 0.47
C ASP A 91 -13.17 3.35 0.23
N VAL A 92 -12.19 2.42 0.17
CA VAL A 92 -10.76 2.76 0.15
C VAL A 92 -10.07 2.44 -1.17
N ALA A 93 -10.81 2.12 -2.24
CA ALA A 93 -10.22 1.68 -3.50
C ALA A 93 -9.17 2.66 -4.05
N GLU A 94 -9.46 3.96 -4.06
CA GLU A 94 -8.53 5.00 -4.51
C GLU A 94 -7.32 5.13 -3.57
N ALA A 95 -7.57 5.22 -2.26
CA ALA A 95 -6.50 5.30 -1.26
C ALA A 95 -5.59 4.06 -1.25
N LEU A 96 -6.13 2.89 -1.59
CA LEU A 96 -5.39 1.64 -1.76
C LEU A 96 -4.48 1.71 -2.98
N GLU A 97 -4.95 2.23 -4.11
CA GLU A 97 -4.09 2.44 -5.28
C GLU A 97 -2.95 3.41 -4.96
N GLU A 98 -3.24 4.51 -4.27
CA GLU A 98 -2.24 5.50 -3.87
C GLU A 98 -1.17 4.91 -2.94
N ILE A 99 -1.56 4.12 -1.93
CA ILE A 99 -0.60 3.53 -0.99
C ILE A 99 0.27 2.46 -1.65
N LEU A 100 -0.28 1.70 -2.62
CA LEU A 100 0.48 0.73 -3.43
C LEU A 100 1.51 1.44 -4.31
N ASN A 101 1.13 2.57 -4.93
CA ASN A 101 2.04 3.40 -5.71
C ASN A 101 3.16 3.98 -4.83
N HIS A 102 2.82 4.48 -3.63
CA HIS A 102 3.81 4.96 -2.67
C HIS A 102 4.79 3.85 -2.25
N ALA A 103 4.29 2.65 -1.98
CA ALA A 103 5.12 1.50 -1.63
C ALA A 103 6.13 1.17 -2.74
N ALA A 104 5.70 1.18 -4.00
CA ALA A 104 6.59 0.94 -5.14
C ALA A 104 7.70 2.00 -5.23
N LEU A 105 7.38 3.28 -5.01
CA LEU A 105 8.37 4.36 -4.99
C LEU A 105 9.38 4.20 -3.84
N CYS A 106 8.91 3.89 -2.63
CA CYS A 106 9.77 3.63 -1.49
C CYS A 106 10.71 2.46 -1.75
N ARG A 107 10.19 1.33 -2.26
CA ARG A 107 11.01 0.16 -2.62
C ARG A 107 12.04 0.50 -3.70
N ALA A 108 11.66 1.29 -4.72
CA ALA A 108 12.56 1.71 -5.80
C ALA A 108 13.69 2.65 -5.33
N ALA A 109 13.44 3.46 -4.29
CA ALA A 109 14.47 4.28 -3.66
C ALA A 109 15.42 3.41 -2.82
N MET A 110 14.89 2.50 -2.02
CA MET A 110 15.67 1.61 -1.15
C MET A 110 16.56 0.62 -1.92
N ALA A 111 16.16 0.19 -3.12
CA ALA A 111 16.85 -0.88 -3.84
C ALA A 111 18.17 -0.45 -4.54
N GLY A 112 18.57 0.82 -4.45
CA GLY A 112 19.75 1.33 -5.15
C GLY A 112 19.64 1.26 -6.69
N SER A 113 20.63 1.80 -7.40
CA SER A 113 20.59 2.00 -8.86
C SER A 113 20.46 0.72 -9.71
N GLY A 114 20.71 -0.46 -9.14
CA GLY A 114 20.70 -1.74 -9.87
C GLY A 114 19.31 -2.35 -10.08
N ASN A 115 18.33 -2.06 -9.22
CA ASN A 115 17.03 -2.75 -9.20
C ASN A 115 15.82 -1.83 -9.48
N ARG A 116 16.08 -0.55 -9.77
CA ARG A 116 15.03 0.47 -10.03
C ARG A 116 14.16 0.15 -11.25
N ASN A 117 14.75 -0.47 -12.28
CA ASN A 117 14.04 -0.83 -13.53
C ASN A 117 13.04 -1.99 -13.36
N GLU A 118 13.32 -2.96 -12.49
CA GLU A 118 12.39 -4.09 -12.28
C GLU A 118 11.18 -3.65 -11.44
N VAL A 119 11.42 -2.83 -10.41
CA VAL A 119 10.36 -2.27 -9.56
C VAL A 119 9.48 -1.30 -10.35
N MET A 120 10.06 -0.41 -11.17
CA MET A 120 9.28 0.45 -12.08
C MET A 120 8.49 -0.35 -13.12
N ARG A 121 9.04 -1.44 -13.67
CA ARG A 121 8.28 -2.31 -14.60
C ARG A 121 7.11 -3.01 -13.91
N ARG A 122 7.21 -3.36 -12.63
CA ARG A 122 6.08 -3.91 -11.87
C ARG A 122 4.99 -2.86 -11.65
N ALA A 123 5.36 -1.63 -11.27
CA ALA A 123 4.41 -0.51 -11.16
C ALA A 123 3.72 -0.19 -12.50
N GLU A 124 4.48 -0.13 -13.61
CA GLU A 124 3.90 0.10 -14.94
C GLU A 124 3.01 -1.05 -15.42
N SER A 125 3.38 -2.30 -15.08
CA SER A 125 2.56 -3.48 -15.38
C SER A 125 1.24 -3.49 -14.59
N HIS A 126 1.23 -2.91 -13.40
CA HIS A 126 0.03 -2.74 -12.57
C HIS A 126 -0.94 -1.74 -13.23
N VAL A 127 -0.45 -0.56 -13.62
CA VAL A 127 -1.24 0.46 -14.37
C VAL A 127 -1.81 -0.11 -15.68
N ARG A 128 -1.00 -0.87 -16.43
CA ARG A 128 -1.47 -1.50 -17.69
C ARG A 128 -2.52 -2.59 -17.47
N ARG A 129 -2.46 -3.36 -16.37
CA ARG A 129 -3.49 -4.37 -16.09
C ARG A 129 -4.83 -3.75 -15.71
N MET A 130 -4.80 -2.62 -15.00
CA MET A 130 -6.02 -1.86 -14.67
C MET A 130 -6.66 -1.27 -15.92
N LEU A 131 -5.88 -0.65 -16.81
CA LEU A 131 -6.38 -0.08 -18.07
C LEU A 131 -6.92 -1.13 -19.06
N ASN A 132 -6.36 -2.34 -19.05
CA ASN A 132 -6.80 -3.42 -19.96
C ASN A 132 -7.98 -4.24 -19.44
N ARG A 133 -8.29 -4.21 -18.13
CA ARG A 133 -9.48 -4.86 -17.55
C ARG A 133 -10.79 -4.09 -17.76
N GLY A 134 -10.73 -2.86 -18.30
CA GLY A 134 -11.88 -2.05 -18.69
C GLY A 134 -12.31 -2.19 -20.17
N ARG A 135 -11.72 -3.11 -20.96
CA ARG A 135 -11.97 -3.24 -22.41
C ARG A 135 -12.33 -4.65 -22.90
N SER A 136 -12.80 -5.56 -22.04
CA SER A 136 -13.39 -6.85 -22.46
C SER A 136 -14.79 -7.03 -21.93
#